data_AF-A0A9P3HKH3-F1
#
_entry.id   AF-A0A9P3HKH3-F1
#
_cell.length_a   1.000
_cell.length_b   1.000
_cell.length_c   1.000
_cell.angle_alpha   90.00
_cell.angle_beta   90.00
_cell.angle_gamma   90.00
#
_symmetry.space_group_name_H-M   'P 1'
#
loop_
_entity.id
_entity.type
_entity.pdbx_description
1 polymer ?
#
loop_
_entity_poly.entity_id
_entity_poly.type
_entity_poly.pdbx_seq_one_letter_code
_entity_poly.pdbx_strand_id
1 'polypeptide(L)'
;MSAAPHPNQVAFREGVNYLFHSWTALKLAVDGEWGGHDSAAKRDWFIDTIVDYFSENGKNVDTFDLEDILIQIMNDEFSILLEDKSEQHISKVLEQLFLECTQGRYDLVQTLKTDSQKISGAMKSAKAKKEKLDGEEDDEDSSDEEDDEDMDMDMDEGSSSSAPAPRKEKPEPIIDEDGFETVVKSRRR
;
A
#
# COMPACT_ATOMS: atom_id res chain seq x y z
N MET A 1 -37.21 -15.86 -2.66
CA MET A 1 -36.10 -16.84 -2.73
C MET A 1 -34.89 -16.07 -3.24
N SER A 2 -33.97 -15.66 -2.37
CA SER A 2 -32.75 -14.99 -2.82
C SER A 2 -31.91 -16.03 -3.57
N ALA A 3 -31.60 -15.77 -4.84
CA ALA A 3 -30.69 -16.62 -5.59
C ALA A 3 -29.31 -16.57 -4.92
N ALA A 4 -28.59 -17.69 -4.89
CA ALA A 4 -27.21 -17.69 -4.42
C ALA A 4 -26.40 -16.65 -5.23
N PRO A 5 -25.55 -15.84 -4.59
CA PRO A 5 -24.77 -14.83 -5.29
C PRO A 5 -23.91 -15.48 -6.38
N HIS A 6 -23.90 -14.88 -7.56
CA HIS A 6 -23.16 -15.42 -8.69
C HIS A 6 -21.66 -15.47 -8.35
N PRO A 7 -20.90 -16.51 -8.71
CA PRO A 7 -19.46 -16.61 -8.37
C PRO A 7 -18.68 -15.36 -8.79
N ASN A 8 -18.98 -14.80 -9.96
CA ASN A 8 -18.38 -13.55 -10.44
C ASN A 8 -18.65 -12.35 -9.52
N GLN A 9 -19.84 -12.27 -8.91
CA GLN A 9 -20.19 -11.20 -7.97
C GLN A 9 -19.41 -11.34 -6.67
N VAL A 10 -19.24 -12.57 -6.18
CA VAL A 10 -18.41 -12.85 -5.00
C VAL A 10 -16.96 -12.47 -5.25
N ALA A 11 -16.39 -12.90 -6.38
CA ALA A 11 -15.02 -12.54 -6.77
C ALA A 11 -14.83 -11.03 -6.96
N PHE A 12 -15.82 -10.35 -7.54
CA PHE A 12 -15.78 -8.89 -7.68
C PHE A 12 -15.76 -8.21 -6.31
N ARG A 13 -16.67 -8.58 -5.40
CA ARG A 13 -16.70 -8.04 -4.03
C ARG A 13 -15.38 -8.27 -3.28
N GLU A 14 -14.78 -9.46 -3.42
CA GLU A 14 -13.45 -9.72 -2.86
C GLU A 14 -12.38 -8.80 -3.44
N GLY A 15 -12.38 -8.58 -4.76
CA GLY A 15 -11.44 -7.67 -5.41
C GLY A 15 -11.61 -6.22 -4.93
N VAL A 16 -12.85 -5.73 -4.82
CA VAL A 16 -13.15 -4.38 -4.27
C VAL A 16 -12.63 -4.28 -2.84
N ASN A 17 -12.87 -5.32 -2.03
CA ASN A 17 -12.38 -5.38 -0.66
C ASN A 17 -10.85 -5.24 -0.57
N TYR A 18 -10.11 -6.02 -1.36
CA TYR A 18 -8.64 -5.92 -1.39
C TYR A 18 -8.16 -4.55 -1.87
N LEU A 19 -8.81 -3.99 -2.91
CA LEU A 19 -8.49 -2.67 -3.44
C LEU A 19 -8.65 -1.59 -2.38
N PHE A 20 -9.77 -1.59 -1.66
CA PHE A 20 -10.08 -0.57 -0.65
C PHE A 20 -9.16 -0.67 0.57
N HIS A 21 -8.74 -1.88 0.94
CA HIS A 21 -7.73 -2.07 1.99
C HIS A 21 -6.32 -1.62 1.57
N SER A 22 -6.04 -1.57 0.27
CA SER A 22 -4.77 -1.08 -0.29
C SER A 22 -4.78 0.42 -0.60
N TRP A 23 -5.95 1.05 -0.70
CA TRP A 23 -6.07 2.47 -0.99
C TRP A 23 -5.61 3.30 0.22
N THR A 24 -4.44 3.92 0.09
CA THR A 24 -3.76 4.63 1.19
C THR A 24 -4.64 5.66 1.89
N ALA A 25 -5.41 6.45 1.14
CA ALA A 25 -6.29 7.48 1.72
C ALA A 25 -7.34 6.86 2.65
N LEU A 26 -8.06 5.84 2.18
CA LEU A 26 -9.08 5.15 2.95
C LEU A 26 -8.48 4.36 4.13
N LYS A 27 -7.33 3.72 3.93
CA LYS A 27 -6.62 3.01 5.00
C LYS A 27 -6.24 3.97 6.13
N LEU A 28 -5.63 5.11 5.83
CA LEU A 28 -5.27 6.12 6.82
C LEU A 28 -6.51 6.69 7.52
N ALA A 29 -7.62 6.87 6.79
CA ALA A 29 -8.88 7.30 7.35
C ALA A 29 -9.39 6.35 8.44
N VAL A 30 -9.34 5.04 8.16
CA VAL A 30 -9.80 4.01 9.08
C VAL A 30 -8.85 3.85 10.26
N ASP A 31 -7.54 3.82 10.01
CA ASP A 31 -6.52 3.70 11.06
C ASP A 31 -6.50 4.93 11.99
N GLY A 32 -6.83 6.10 11.45
CA GLY A 32 -6.92 7.36 12.18
C GLY A 32 -8.31 7.69 12.75
N GLU A 33 -9.30 6.81 12.56
CA GLU A 33 -10.70 7.03 12.96
C GLU A 33 -11.31 8.33 12.44
N TRP A 34 -10.93 8.78 11.23
CA TRP A 34 -11.42 10.04 10.64
C TRP A 34 -12.92 9.98 10.29
N GLY A 35 -13.50 8.78 10.20
CA GLY A 35 -14.95 8.56 10.11
C GLY A 35 -15.64 8.26 11.45
N GLY A 36 -14.94 8.43 12.58
CA GLY A 36 -15.40 8.06 13.93
C GLY A 36 -15.10 6.61 14.30
N HIS A 37 -15.63 6.15 15.44
CA HIS A 37 -15.39 4.79 15.96
C HIS A 37 -15.87 3.68 15.00
N ASP A 38 -16.82 4.00 14.13
CA ASP A 38 -17.37 3.09 13.12
C ASP A 38 -16.62 3.16 11.78
N SER A 39 -15.45 3.79 11.70
CA SER A 39 -14.71 3.95 10.43
C SER A 39 -14.49 2.62 9.68
N ALA A 40 -14.22 1.53 10.40
CA ALA A 40 -14.10 0.20 9.80
C ALA A 40 -15.43 -0.30 9.21
N ALA A 41 -16.55 -0.10 9.92
CA ALA A 41 -17.87 -0.47 9.43
C ALA A 41 -18.30 0.40 8.23
N LYS A 42 -17.91 1.68 8.22
CA LYS A 42 -18.12 2.57 7.07
C LYS A 42 -17.36 2.11 5.83
N ARG A 43 -16.13 1.60 5.98
CA ARG A 43 -15.39 1.01 4.86
C ARG A 43 -16.13 -0.21 4.29
N ASP A 44 -16.66 -1.09 5.15
CA ASP A 44 -17.39 -2.27 4.71
C ASP A 44 -18.70 -1.86 3.98
N TRP A 45 -19.41 -0.86 4.50
CA TRP A 45 -20.55 -0.25 3.82
C TRP A 45 -20.17 0.38 2.47
N PHE A 46 -19.01 1.03 2.39
CA PHE A 46 -18.51 1.64 1.16
C PHE A 46 -18.21 0.57 0.09
N ILE A 47 -17.62 -0.56 0.48
CA ILE A 47 -17.42 -1.72 -0.41
C ILE A 47 -18.77 -2.21 -0.96
N ASP A 48 -19.75 -2.42 -0.09
CA ASP A 48 -21.07 -2.90 -0.51
C ASP A 48 -21.78 -1.89 -1.43
N THR A 49 -21.65 -0.58 -1.15
CA THR A 49 -22.20 0.51 -1.99
C THR A 49 -21.63 0.47 -3.41
N ILE A 50 -20.32 0.26 -3.56
CA ILE A 50 -19.70 0.14 -4.89
C ILE A 50 -20.15 -1.15 -5.60
N VAL A 51 -20.24 -2.26 -4.86
CA VAL A 51 -20.72 -3.52 -5.43
C VAL A 51 -22.15 -3.42 -5.93
N ASP A 52 -23.02 -2.73 -5.20
CA ASP A 52 -24.40 -2.49 -5.59
C ASP A 52 -24.48 -1.57 -6.81
N TYR A 53 -23.71 -0.48 -6.85
CA TYR A 53 -23.64 0.43 -8.00
C TYR A 53 -23.29 -0.30 -9.31
N PHE A 54 -22.27 -1.18 -9.28
CA PHE A 54 -21.93 -2.00 -10.44
C PHE A 54 -22.98 -3.06 -10.76
N SER A 55 -23.71 -3.56 -9.75
CA SER A 55 -24.78 -4.54 -9.96
C SER A 55 -26.00 -3.92 -10.64
N GLU A 56 -26.30 -2.65 -10.37
CA GLU A 56 -27.41 -1.88 -10.96
C GLU A 56 -27.08 -1.38 -12.38
N ASN A 57 -25.86 -0.85 -12.58
CA ASN A 57 -25.47 -0.18 -13.83
C ASN A 57 -24.78 -1.14 -14.82
N GLY A 58 -24.24 -2.26 -14.33
CA GLY A 58 -23.57 -3.27 -15.14
C GLY A 58 -22.38 -2.70 -15.92
N LYS A 59 -22.34 -2.95 -17.24
CA LYS A 59 -21.26 -2.47 -18.12
C LYS A 59 -21.39 -1.00 -18.54
N ASN A 60 -22.44 -0.31 -18.11
CA ASN A 60 -22.68 1.10 -18.43
C ASN A 60 -22.24 2.03 -17.29
N VAL A 61 -21.40 1.56 -16.37
CA VAL A 61 -20.78 2.42 -15.36
C VAL A 61 -19.89 3.44 -16.06
N ASP A 62 -20.15 4.72 -15.81
CA ASP A 62 -19.26 5.81 -16.23
C ASP A 62 -18.15 5.98 -15.19
N THR A 63 -16.91 6.01 -15.66
CA THR A 63 -15.74 6.24 -14.80
C THR A 63 -15.83 7.59 -14.09
N PHE A 64 -16.38 8.63 -14.73
CA PHE A 64 -16.50 9.96 -14.12
C PHE A 64 -17.53 9.98 -12.99
N ASP A 65 -18.68 9.33 -13.17
CA ASP A 65 -19.68 9.19 -12.10
C ASP A 65 -19.11 8.40 -10.92
N LEU A 66 -18.31 7.37 -11.20
CA LEU A 66 -17.64 6.58 -10.17
C LEU A 66 -16.61 7.43 -9.40
N GLU A 67 -15.82 8.26 -10.10
CA GLU A 67 -14.89 9.21 -9.47
C GLU A 67 -15.62 10.15 -8.50
N ASP A 68 -16.75 10.72 -8.93
CA ASP A 68 -17.56 11.63 -8.11
C ASP A 68 -18.15 10.92 -6.87
N ILE A 69 -18.62 9.68 -7.02
CA ILE A 69 -19.10 8.85 -5.90
C ILE A 69 -17.97 8.60 -4.89
N LEU A 70 -16.77 8.25 -5.36
CA LEU A 70 -15.63 8.01 -4.48
C LEU A 70 -15.23 9.28 -3.73
N ILE A 71 -15.16 10.42 -4.41
CA ILE A 71 -14.83 11.71 -3.80
C ILE A 71 -15.87 12.07 -2.75
N GLN A 72 -17.16 11.97 -3.10
CA GLN A 72 -18.26 12.35 -2.21
C GLN A 72 -18.22 11.52 -0.93
N ILE A 73 -18.08 10.20 -1.03
CA ILE A 73 -18.03 9.33 0.14
C ILE A 73 -16.79 9.60 0.99
N MET A 74 -15.62 9.80 0.38
CA MET A 74 -14.39 10.12 1.12
C MET A 74 -14.49 11.45 1.87
N ASN A 75 -15.16 12.44 1.30
CA ASN A 75 -15.40 13.71 1.95
C ASN A 75 -16.45 13.60 3.07
N ASP A 76 -17.61 13.02 2.78
CA ASP A 76 -18.76 13.04 3.69
C ASP A 76 -18.59 12.07 4.86
N GLU A 77 -18.04 10.87 4.61
CA GLU A 77 -17.94 9.82 5.62
C GLU A 77 -16.62 9.83 6.40
N PHE A 78 -15.54 10.32 5.77
CA PHE A 78 -14.17 10.27 6.31
C PHE A 78 -13.50 11.65 6.42
N SER A 79 -14.16 12.74 6.04
CA SER A 79 -13.57 14.10 6.07
C SER A 79 -12.26 14.23 5.28
N ILE A 80 -12.10 13.43 4.22
CA ILE A 80 -10.91 13.46 3.35
C ILE A 80 -11.21 14.23 2.08
N LEU A 81 -10.38 15.22 1.81
CA LEU A 81 -10.29 15.87 0.49
C LEU A 81 -9.18 15.17 -0.30
N LEU A 82 -9.54 14.54 -1.41
CA LEU A 82 -8.59 13.90 -2.32
C LEU A 82 -7.98 14.95 -3.25
N GLU A 83 -6.65 15.06 -3.25
CA GLU A 83 -5.89 15.98 -4.10
C GLU A 83 -4.85 15.26 -4.98
N ASP A 84 -4.65 13.96 -4.74
CA ASP A 84 -3.62 13.14 -5.38
C ASP A 84 -4.12 12.39 -6.62
N LYS A 85 -5.40 12.57 -6.99
CA LYS A 85 -6.07 11.88 -8.10
C LYS A 85 -6.14 10.36 -7.92
N SER A 86 -6.03 9.89 -6.68
CA SER A 86 -6.14 8.45 -6.39
C SER A 86 -7.52 7.91 -6.72
N GLU A 87 -8.59 8.70 -6.59
CA GLU A 87 -9.96 8.37 -7.01
C GLU A 87 -10.04 7.95 -8.48
N GLN A 88 -9.29 8.62 -9.36
CA GLN A 88 -9.30 8.31 -10.80
C GLN A 88 -8.62 6.97 -11.07
N HIS A 89 -7.57 6.67 -10.31
CA HIS A 89 -6.89 5.39 -10.40
C HIS A 89 -7.79 4.27 -9.86
N ILE A 90 -8.37 4.44 -8.68
CA ILE A 90 -9.27 3.46 -8.06
C ILE A 90 -10.49 3.20 -8.97
N SER A 91 -11.10 4.24 -9.55
CA SER A 91 -12.24 4.10 -10.47
C SER A 91 -11.91 3.24 -11.69
N LYS A 92 -10.74 3.47 -12.32
CA LYS A 92 -10.30 2.66 -13.47
C LYS A 92 -10.03 1.20 -13.09
N VAL A 93 -9.44 0.97 -11.91
CA VAL A 93 -9.18 -0.39 -11.43
C VAL A 93 -10.49 -1.11 -11.12
N LEU A 94 -11.48 -0.42 -10.54
CA LEU A 94 -12.82 -0.98 -10.30
C LEU A 94 -13.54 -1.37 -11.59
N GLU A 95 -13.49 -0.52 -12.61
CA GLU A 95 -14.06 -0.82 -13.93
C GLU A 95 -13.41 -2.06 -14.55
N GLN A 96 -12.08 -2.13 -14.55
CA GLN A 96 -11.33 -3.28 -15.06
C GLN A 96 -11.65 -4.55 -14.28
N LEU A 97 -11.71 -4.47 -12.95
CA LEU A 97 -12.07 -5.58 -12.06
C LEU A 97 -13.45 -6.13 -12.41
N PHE A 98 -14.43 -5.26 -12.62
CA PHE A 98 -15.78 -5.66 -13.01
C PHE A 98 -15.79 -6.32 -14.40
N LEU A 99 -15.09 -5.75 -15.37
CA LEU A 99 -14.99 -6.31 -16.72
C LEU A 99 -14.33 -7.70 -16.74
N GLU A 100 -13.28 -7.92 -15.95
CA GLU A 100 -12.65 -9.23 -15.83
C GLU A 100 -13.58 -10.25 -15.17
N CYS A 101 -14.20 -9.88 -14.05
CA CYS A 101 -15.13 -10.76 -13.33
C CYS A 101 -16.32 -11.14 -14.21
N THR A 102 -16.88 -10.21 -14.99
CA THR A 102 -17.97 -10.52 -15.93
C THR A 102 -17.55 -11.45 -17.09
N GLN A 103 -16.26 -11.53 -17.39
CA GLN A 103 -15.69 -12.42 -18.40
C GLN A 103 -15.18 -13.75 -17.81
N GLY A 104 -15.29 -13.95 -16.50
CA GLY A 104 -14.79 -15.15 -15.80
C GLY A 104 -13.28 -15.19 -15.66
N ARG A 105 -12.60 -14.04 -15.79
CA ARG A 105 -11.17 -13.87 -15.52
C ARG A 105 -11.01 -13.24 -14.14
N TYR A 106 -10.04 -13.70 -13.36
CA TYR A 106 -9.84 -13.27 -11.97
C TYR A 106 -8.39 -12.87 -11.67
N ASP A 107 -7.61 -12.58 -12.71
CA ASP A 107 -6.18 -12.30 -12.59
C ASP A 107 -5.92 -11.05 -11.75
N LEU A 108 -6.73 -10.00 -11.95
CA LEU A 108 -6.66 -8.78 -11.15
C LEU A 108 -7.03 -9.02 -9.69
N VAL A 109 -8.06 -9.84 -9.41
CA VAL A 109 -8.45 -10.21 -8.04
C VAL A 109 -7.30 -10.93 -7.32
N GLN A 110 -6.63 -11.87 -7.99
CA GLN A 110 -5.50 -12.60 -7.42
C GLN A 110 -4.29 -11.68 -7.17
N THR A 111 -4.05 -10.72 -8.07
CA THR A 111 -2.99 -9.72 -7.92
C THR A 111 -3.25 -8.85 -6.69
N LEU A 112 -4.46 -8.29 -6.57
CA LEU A 112 -4.88 -7.47 -5.42
C LEU A 112 -4.80 -8.25 -4.10
N LYS A 113 -5.20 -9.53 -4.11
CA LYS A 113 -5.07 -10.41 -2.94
C LYS A 113 -3.63 -10.57 -2.52
N THR A 114 -2.74 -10.86 -3.47
CA THR A 114 -1.31 -11.07 -3.20
C THR A 114 -0.66 -9.81 -2.63
N ASP A 115 -1.01 -8.65 -3.17
CA ASP A 115 -0.47 -7.37 -2.70
C ASP A 115 -1.02 -7.00 -1.31
N SER A 116 -2.29 -7.28 -1.05
CA SER A 116 -2.88 -7.15 0.30
C SER A 116 -2.16 -8.03 1.33
N GLN A 117 -1.83 -9.28 0.98
CA GLN A 117 -1.09 -10.21 1.84
C GLN A 117 0.33 -9.72 2.15
N LYS A 118 1.06 -9.17 1.16
CA LYS A 118 2.39 -8.59 1.37
C LYS A 118 2.33 -7.41 2.36
N ILE A 119 1.36 -6.53 2.18
CA ILE A 119 1.16 -5.36 3.06
C ILE A 119 0.81 -5.82 4.49
N SER A 120 -0.04 -6.83 4.64
CA SER A 120 -0.39 -7.40 5.95
C SER A 120 0.82 -8.07 6.63
N GLY A 121 1.60 -8.87 5.89
CA GLY A 121 2.79 -9.54 6.40
C GLY A 121 3.88 -8.56 6.87
N ALA A 122 4.11 -7.49 6.10
CA ALA A 122 5.04 -6.42 6.47
C ALA A 122 4.56 -5.64 7.72
N MET A 123 3.26 -5.43 7.86
CA MET A 123 2.69 -4.72 9.01
C MET A 123 2.70 -5.56 10.29
N LYS A 124 2.51 -6.89 10.20
CA LYS A 124 2.66 -7.82 11.33
C LYS A 124 4.09 -7.86 11.86
N SER A 125 5.07 -7.94 10.96
CA SER A 125 6.50 -7.92 11.32
C SER A 125 6.95 -6.56 11.90
N ALA A 126 6.38 -5.45 11.44
CA ALA A 126 6.59 -4.14 12.04
C ALA A 126 5.95 -3.99 13.44
N LYS A 127 4.75 -4.56 13.66
CA LYS A 127 4.07 -4.52 14.96
C LYS A 127 4.78 -5.38 16.01
N ALA A 128 5.22 -6.58 15.64
CA ALA A 128 6.03 -7.46 16.50
C ALA A 128 7.35 -6.80 16.97
N LYS A 129 7.93 -5.92 16.14
CA LYS A 129 9.14 -5.16 16.51
C LYS A 129 8.86 -4.01 17.49
N LYS A 130 7.63 -3.50 17.54
CA LYS A 130 7.21 -2.42 18.47
C LYS A 130 6.83 -2.97 19.84
N GLU A 131 6.32 -4.20 19.92
CA GLU A 131 5.96 -4.86 21.18
C GLU A 131 7.16 -5.39 21.97
N LYS A 132 8.37 -5.45 21.37
CA LYS A 132 9.58 -5.89 22.08
C LYS A 132 10.20 -4.87 23.07
N LEU A 133 9.48 -3.79 23.38
CA LEU A 133 9.90 -2.73 24.32
C LEU A 133 9.01 -2.62 25.58
N ASP A 134 7.94 -3.40 25.70
CA ASP A 134 7.13 -3.45 26.93
C ASP A 134 6.71 -4.91 27.21
N GLY A 135 6.85 -5.33 28.47
CA GLY A 135 7.02 -6.72 28.92
C GLY A 135 5.95 -7.76 28.57
N GLU A 136 6.47 -8.97 28.34
CA GLU A 136 6.06 -10.28 28.92
C GLU A 136 4.73 -10.98 28.53
N GLU A 137 4.95 -12.21 28.01
CA GLU A 137 4.20 -13.48 28.18
C GLU A 137 3.26 -14.01 27.06
N ASP A 138 3.57 -15.27 26.66
CA ASP A 138 2.77 -16.34 26.01
C ASP A 138 2.26 -16.10 24.57
N ASP A 139 2.28 -17.04 23.61
CA ASP A 139 2.67 -18.46 23.54
C ASP A 139 2.67 -18.85 22.03
N GLU A 140 3.49 -19.83 21.68
CA GLU A 140 3.53 -20.71 20.49
C GLU A 140 2.82 -20.31 19.17
N ASP A 141 3.60 -20.17 18.09
CA ASP A 141 3.47 -21.13 16.98
C ASP A 141 4.79 -21.27 16.20
N SER A 142 5.12 -22.54 15.98
CA SER A 142 6.36 -23.08 15.46
C SER A 142 6.28 -23.20 13.94
N SER A 143 7.33 -22.76 13.23
CA SER A 143 7.81 -23.43 12.01
C SER A 143 9.27 -23.04 11.77
N ASP A 144 10.10 -23.80 12.47
CA ASP A 144 11.46 -24.19 12.14
C ASP A 144 11.51 -24.84 10.74
N GLU A 145 12.42 -24.40 9.87
CA GLU A 145 13.31 -25.29 9.10
C GLU A 145 14.58 -24.52 8.74
N GLU A 146 15.69 -25.07 9.21
CA GLU A 146 17.09 -24.70 9.10
C GLU A 146 17.61 -24.79 7.66
N ASP A 147 18.61 -23.96 7.29
CA ASP A 147 19.89 -24.52 6.86
C ASP A 147 21.00 -23.46 6.91
N ASP A 148 22.11 -23.87 7.47
CA ASP A 148 23.24 -23.11 7.97
C ASP A 148 24.47 -23.60 7.18
N GLU A 149 25.07 -22.78 6.33
CA GLU A 149 26.43 -23.07 5.85
C GLU A 149 27.26 -21.78 5.79
N ASP A 150 27.85 -21.48 6.94
CA ASP A 150 29.06 -20.68 7.12
C ASP A 150 30.27 -21.44 6.52
N MET A 151 31.02 -20.84 5.59
CA MET A 151 32.44 -21.15 5.44
C MET A 151 33.25 -19.93 4.95
N ASP A 152 34.20 -19.62 5.82
CA ASP A 152 35.29 -18.64 5.84
C ASP A 152 36.43 -18.86 4.82
N MET A 153 37.18 -17.77 4.56
CA MET A 153 38.54 -17.65 3.97
C MET A 153 38.78 -18.18 2.53
N ASP A 154 39.64 -17.63 1.66
CA ASP A 154 40.87 -16.86 1.83
C ASP A 154 41.25 -16.09 0.53
N MET A 155 42.01 -15.02 0.75
CA MET A 155 43.06 -14.31 -0.02
C MET A 155 43.41 -14.58 -1.52
N ASP A 156 43.95 -13.49 -2.12
CA ASP A 156 45.01 -13.39 -3.16
C ASP A 156 44.57 -13.05 -4.61
N GLU A 157 44.64 -11.78 -5.03
CA GLU A 157 45.77 -11.02 -5.65
C GLU A 157 45.79 -11.11 -7.19
N GLY A 158 45.87 -9.96 -7.87
CA GLY A 158 46.09 -9.95 -9.32
C GLY A 158 45.76 -8.67 -10.11
N SER A 159 46.43 -7.56 -9.79
CA SER A 159 47.01 -6.61 -10.76
C SER A 159 46.19 -6.11 -11.97
N SER A 160 45.89 -4.80 -12.03
CA SER A 160 46.53 -3.88 -13.01
C SER A 160 45.91 -2.48 -13.09
N SER A 161 46.81 -1.49 -12.95
CA SER A 161 46.85 -0.23 -13.72
C SER A 161 45.78 0.84 -13.51
N SER A 162 46.12 1.88 -12.72
CA SER A 162 46.35 3.23 -13.28
C SER A 162 46.90 4.20 -12.22
N ALA A 163 47.85 5.01 -12.68
CA ALA A 163 48.64 6.00 -11.94
C ALA A 163 47.80 7.26 -11.53
N PRO A 164 48.38 8.22 -10.77
CA PRO A 164 47.73 8.90 -9.65
C PRO A 164 46.94 10.15 -10.06
N ALA A 165 45.76 10.34 -9.45
CA ALA A 165 45.04 11.61 -9.48
C ALA A 165 44.95 12.20 -8.06
N PRO A 166 45.23 13.51 -7.87
CA PRO A 166 45.27 14.13 -6.55
C PRO A 166 43.87 14.13 -5.91
N ARG A 167 43.82 13.68 -4.66
CA ARG A 167 42.62 13.68 -3.81
C ARG A 167 42.11 15.12 -3.69
N LYS A 168 40.92 15.40 -4.21
CA LYS A 168 40.20 16.64 -3.87
C LYS A 168 39.63 16.46 -2.48
N GLU A 169 40.22 17.15 -1.52
CA GLU A 169 39.68 17.32 -0.17
C GLU A 169 38.25 17.85 -0.28
N LYS A 170 37.29 17.12 0.31
CA LYS A 170 35.95 17.64 0.53
C LYS A 170 36.09 18.80 1.53
N PRO A 171 35.63 20.03 1.23
CA PRO A 171 35.65 21.10 2.22
C PRO A 171 34.81 20.67 3.43
N GLU A 172 35.40 20.72 4.61
CA GLU A 172 34.72 20.40 5.87
C GLU A 172 33.55 21.36 6.08
N PRO A 173 32.38 20.87 6.55
CA PRO A 173 31.24 21.72 6.83
C PRO A 173 31.56 22.66 7.98
N ILE A 174 31.50 23.96 7.72
CA ILE A 174 31.69 25.00 8.73
C ILE A 174 30.39 25.04 9.54
N ILE A 175 30.48 24.60 10.80
CA ILE A 175 29.36 24.60 11.75
C ILE A 175 29.43 25.91 12.52
N ASP A 176 28.39 26.74 12.40
CA ASP A 176 28.28 27.99 13.18
C ASP A 176 28.01 27.68 14.67
N GLU A 177 28.21 28.67 15.55
CA GLU A 177 28.02 28.55 17.02
C GLU A 177 26.58 28.17 17.46
N ASP A 178 25.63 28.07 16.52
CA ASP A 178 24.24 27.64 16.75
C ASP A 178 23.92 26.25 16.15
N GLY A 179 24.94 25.52 15.64
CA GLY A 179 24.81 24.09 15.27
C GLY A 179 24.13 23.78 13.94
N PHE A 180 23.91 24.77 13.07
CA PHE A 180 23.32 24.58 11.73
C PHE A 180 24.36 24.72 10.60
N GLU A 181 24.25 23.87 9.57
CA GLU A 181 25.15 23.84 8.41
C GLU A 181 24.72 24.86 7.34
N THR A 182 25.63 25.75 6.92
CA THR A 182 25.32 26.85 6.00
C THR A 182 25.39 26.41 4.53
N VAL A 183 24.29 26.59 3.78
CA VAL A 183 24.23 26.21 2.35
C VAL A 183 24.87 27.29 1.48
N VAL A 184 26.07 27.05 0.97
CA VAL A 184 26.75 27.92 0.00
C VAL A 184 26.12 27.80 -1.40
N LYS A 185 25.59 28.91 -1.94
CA LYS A 185 25.03 29.00 -3.30
C LYS A 185 26.12 28.83 -4.36
N SER A 186 26.11 27.72 -5.10
CA SER A 186 27.02 27.47 -6.23
C SER A 186 26.65 28.30 -7.46
N ARG A 187 27.64 29.02 -8.02
CA ARG A 187 27.50 29.86 -9.22
C ARG A 187 27.88 29.04 -10.45
N ARG A 188 26.90 28.76 -11.31
CA ARG A 188 27.05 28.02 -12.56
C ARG A 188 27.87 28.84 -13.58
N ARG A 189 28.90 28.24 -14.17
CA ARG A 189 29.51 28.67 -15.44
C ARG A 189 29.31 27.56 -16.46
#